data_AF-A0A4R6MAU7-F1
#
_entry.id   AF-A0A4R6MAU7-F1
#
_cell.length_a   1.000
_cell.length_b   1.000
_cell.length_c   1.000
_cell.angle_alpha   90.00
_cell.angle_beta   90.00
_cell.angle_gamma   90.00
#
_symmetry.space_group_name_H-M   'P 1'
#
loop_
_entity.id
_entity.type
_entity.pdbx_description
1 polymer ?
#
loop_
_entity_poly.entity_id
_entity_poly.type
_entity_poly.pdbx_seq_one_letter_code
_entity_poly.pdbx_strand_id
1 'polypeptide(L)'
;MIIALHGVPSEFIFSSVGGFISVIAYLIWVHYSVSKTKYYNDEFKYFAVEKRLIIYIGFLLGNLCVAFLLFWLVTLIFAALIFV
;
A
#
# COMPACT_ATOMS: atom_id res chain seq x y z
N MET A 1 12.00 -17.27 22.31
CA MET A 1 12.14 -15.79 22.29
C MET A 1 13.61 -15.46 22.05
N ILE A 2 14.07 -15.46 20.79
CA ILE A 2 15.49 -15.25 20.40
C ILE A 2 15.69 -13.86 19.78
N ILE A 3 14.60 -13.18 19.37
CA ILE A 3 14.63 -11.89 18.65
C ILE A 3 15.09 -10.72 19.55
N ALA A 4 15.06 -10.88 20.89
CA ALA A 4 15.41 -9.80 21.82
C ALA A 4 16.92 -9.64 22.08
N LEU A 5 17.77 -10.61 21.69
CA LEU A 5 19.19 -10.63 22.11
C LEU A 5 20.19 -10.21 21.01
N HIS A 6 19.77 -10.05 19.75
CA HIS A 6 20.69 -9.81 18.61
C HIS A 6 20.35 -8.56 17.77
N GLY A 7 19.45 -7.69 18.25
CA GLY A 7 18.95 -6.58 17.43
C GLY A 7 18.04 -7.08 16.31
N VAL A 8 17.33 -6.14 15.68
CA VAL A 8 16.42 -6.48 14.56
C VAL A 8 17.25 -7.11 13.44
N PRO A 9 16.94 -8.33 12.98
CA PRO A 9 17.65 -8.96 11.88
C PRO A 9 17.66 -8.03 10.66
N SER A 10 18.82 -7.84 10.04
CA SER A 10 18.97 -6.97 8.87
C SER A 10 18.05 -7.39 7.72
N GLU A 11 17.75 -8.69 7.61
CA GLU A 11 16.76 -9.25 6.68
C GLU A 11 15.35 -8.71 6.93
N PHE A 12 14.96 -8.54 8.19
CA PHE A 12 13.65 -8.02 8.58
C PHE A 12 13.52 -6.54 8.24
N ILE A 13 14.60 -5.77 8.42
CA ILE A 13 14.67 -4.36 8.01
C ILE A 13 14.61 -4.25 6.49
N PHE A 14 15.40 -5.04 5.76
CA PHE A 14 15.42 -5.03 4.29
C PHE A 14 14.06 -5.42 3.69
N SER A 15 13.42 -6.46 4.24
CA SER A 15 12.07 -6.89 3.84
C SER A 15 11.02 -5.81 4.15
N SER A 16 11.12 -5.16 5.31
CA SER A 16 10.17 -4.09 5.70
C SER A 16 10.31 -2.86 4.81
N VAL A 17 11.54 -2.46 4.49
CA VAL A 17 11.83 -1.33 3.59
C VAL A 17 11.40 -1.66 2.16
N GLY A 18 11.66 -2.88 1.67
CA GLY A 18 11.20 -3.33 0.36
C GLY A 18 9.67 -3.38 0.24
N GLY A 19 8.99 -3.87 1.28
CA GLY A 19 7.53 -3.81 1.37
C GLY A 19 7.00 -2.39 1.34
N PHE A 20 7.63 -1.47 2.09
CA PHE A 20 7.25 -0.06 2.13
C PHE A 20 7.38 0.62 0.76
N ILE A 21 8.50 0.41 0.06
CA ILE A 21 8.72 0.94 -1.30
C ILE A 21 7.67 0.39 -2.28
N SER A 22 7.34 -0.90 -2.18
CA SER A 22 6.34 -1.56 -3.03
C SER A 22 4.94 -0.97 -2.82
N VAL A 23 4.57 -0.68 -1.57
CA VAL A 23 3.29 -0.02 -1.23
C VAL A 23 3.24 1.39 -1.80
N ILE A 24 4.33 2.17 -1.70
CA ILE A 24 4.39 3.52 -2.29
C ILE A 24 4.23 3.44 -3.81
N ALA A 25 4.96 2.54 -4.48
CA ALA A 25 4.86 2.36 -5.92
C ALA A 25 3.43 1.99 -6.36
N TYR A 26 2.78 1.10 -5.60
CA TYR A 26 1.38 0.74 -5.82
C TYR A 26 0.44 1.94 -5.67
N LEU A 27 0.57 2.73 -4.60
CA LEU A 27 -0.24 3.93 -4.38
C LEU A 27 -0.09 4.94 -5.52
N ILE A 28 1.13 5.18 -5.99
CA ILE A 28 1.42 6.07 -7.12
C ILE A 28 0.76 5.53 -8.40
N TRP A 29 0.90 4.24 -8.68
CA TRP A 29 0.30 3.59 -9.85
C TRP A 29 -1.22 3.71 -9.85
N VAL A 30 -1.87 3.37 -8.73
CA VAL A 30 -3.33 3.39 -8.61
C VAL A 30 -3.85 4.82 -8.71
N HIS A 31 -3.15 5.79 -8.11
CA HIS A 31 -3.47 7.20 -8.28
C HIS A 31 -3.36 7.67 -9.74
N TYR A 32 -2.28 7.29 -10.44
CA TYR A 32 -2.09 7.60 -11.85
C TYR A 32 -3.18 6.97 -12.73
N SER A 33 -3.51 5.70 -12.48
CA SER A 33 -4.55 4.98 -13.19
C SER A 33 -5.92 5.64 -13.02
N VAL A 34 -6.27 6.02 -11.78
CA VAL A 34 -7.53 6.73 -11.49
C VAL A 34 -7.54 8.11 -12.14
N SER A 35 -6.42 8.84 -12.13
CA SER A 35 -6.33 10.17 -12.75
C SER A 35 -6.55 10.16 -14.26
N LYS A 36 -6.33 9.02 -14.93
CA LYS A 36 -6.63 8.82 -16.36
C LYS A 36 -8.09 8.48 -16.66
N THR A 37 -8.90 8.17 -15.65
CA THR A 37 -10.31 7.82 -15.87
C THR A 37 -11.13 9.06 -16.24
N LYS A 38 -12.16 8.87 -17.08
CA LYS A 38 -13.11 9.94 -17.43
C LYS A 38 -13.75 10.57 -16.19
N TYR A 39 -14.07 9.77 -15.18
CA TYR A 39 -14.60 10.25 -13.90
C TYR A 39 -13.70 11.32 -13.26
N TYR A 40 -12.38 11.10 -13.25
CA TYR A 40 -11.44 12.05 -12.65
C TYR A 40 -11.28 13.34 -13.47
N ASN A 41 -11.32 13.25 -14.80
CA ASN A 41 -11.15 14.40 -15.69
C ASN A 41 -12.43 15.24 -15.88
N ASP A 42 -13.59 14.61 -15.96
CA ASP A 42 -14.84 15.26 -16.35
C ASP A 42 -15.74 15.62 -15.17
N GLU A 43 -15.74 14.84 -14.09
CA GLU A 43 -16.62 15.09 -12.93
C GLU A 43 -15.80 15.61 -11.74
N PHE A 44 -14.66 14.97 -11.48
CA PHE A 44 -13.85 15.27 -10.31
C PHE A 44 -13.19 16.64 -10.38
N LYS A 45 -12.87 17.11 -11.59
CA LYS A 45 -12.33 18.46 -11.83
C LYS A 45 -13.34 19.58 -11.49
N TYR A 46 -14.63 19.30 -11.40
CA TYR A 46 -15.64 20.31 -11.09
C TYR A 46 -16.09 20.29 -9.64
N PHE A 47 -15.67 19.30 -8.85
CA PHE A 47 -15.90 19.32 -7.41
C PHE A 47 -15.10 20.41 -6.71
N ALA A 48 -15.73 21.05 -5.72
CA ALA A 48 -15.09 21.92 -4.75
C ALA A 48 -13.90 21.21 -4.10
N VAL A 49 -12.85 21.98 -3.78
CA VAL A 49 -11.57 21.49 -3.25
C VAL A 49 -11.76 20.57 -2.04
N GLU A 50 -12.71 20.89 -1.17
CA GLU A 50 -13.02 20.12 0.03
C GLU A 50 -13.56 18.71 -0.27
N LYS A 51 -14.48 18.58 -1.24
CA LYS A 51 -15.00 17.27 -1.68
C LYS A 51 -13.92 16.43 -2.34
N ARG A 52 -13.01 17.05 -3.12
CA ARG A 52 -11.87 16.34 -3.70
C ARG A 52 -10.93 15.81 -2.62
N LEU A 53 -10.66 16.62 -1.59
CA LEU A 53 -9.80 16.23 -0.48
C LEU A 53 -10.37 15.00 0.25
N ILE A 54 -11.66 15.01 0.57
CA ILE A 54 -12.32 13.89 1.26
C ILE A 54 -12.24 12.61 0.44
N ILE A 55 -12.56 12.68 -0.85
CA ILE A 55 -12.53 11.49 -1.71
C ILE A 55 -11.09 11.00 -1.91
N TYR A 56 -10.11 11.90 -2.02
CA TYR A 56 -8.70 11.53 -2.09
C TYR A 56 -8.20 10.86 -0.80
N ILE A 57 -8.57 11.39 0.37
CA ILE A 57 -8.25 10.79 1.67
C ILE A 57 -8.91 9.41 1.80
N GLY A 58 -10.18 9.27 1.39
CA GLY A 58 -10.88 7.99 1.37
C GLY A 58 -10.21 6.97 0.45
N PHE A 59 -9.75 7.41 -0.73
CA PHE A 59 -8.99 6.57 -1.65
C PHE A 59 -7.64 6.15 -1.08
N LEU A 60 -6.92 7.04 -0.41
CA LEU A 60 -5.64 6.75 0.24
C LEU A 60 -5.84 5.72 1.37
N LEU A 61 -6.83 5.92 2.24
CA LEU A 61 -7.18 5.00 3.32
C LEU A 61 -7.58 3.63 2.79
N GLY A 62 -8.43 3.57 1.77
CA GLY A 62 -8.84 2.31 1.14
C GLY A 62 -7.64 1.54 0.57
N ASN A 63 -6.76 2.22 -0.17
CA ASN A 63 -5.56 1.57 -0.71
C ASN A 63 -4.54 1.19 0.37
N LEU A 64 -4.45 1.93 1.47
CA LEU A 64 -3.62 1.56 2.61
C LEU A 64 -4.12 0.27 3.26
N CYS A 65 -5.43 0.10 3.43
CA CYS A 65 -6.03 -1.15 3.88
C CYS A 65 -5.74 -2.32 2.93
N VAL A 66 -5.88 -2.10 1.61
CA VAL A 66 -5.57 -3.13 0.61
C VAL A 66 -4.09 -3.51 0.65
N ALA A 67 -3.19 -2.53 0.72
CA ALA A 67 -1.76 -2.75 0.86
C ALA A 67 -1.41 -3.55 2.13
N PHE A 68 -2.05 -3.25 3.25
CA PHE A 68 -1.89 -3.99 4.50
C PHE A 68 -2.33 -5.45 4.34
N LEU A 69 -3.49 -5.69 3.73
CA LEU A 69 -3.97 -7.06 3.45
C LEU A 69 -3.04 -7.83 2.51
N LEU A 70 -2.55 -7.19 1.44
CA LEU A 70 -1.60 -7.78 0.50
C LEU A 70 -0.28 -8.15 1.17
N PHE A 71 0.22 -7.30 2.08
CA PHE A 71 1.42 -7.59 2.86
C PHE A 71 1.28 -8.88 3.68
N TRP A 72 0.16 -9.04 4.39
CA TRP A 72 -0.12 -10.26 5.15
C TRP A 72 -0.30 -11.48 4.25
N LEU A 73 -1.01 -11.33 3.13
CA LEU A 73 -1.23 -12.41 2.18
C LEU A 73 0.10 -12.91 1.59
N VAL A 74 1.00 -12.02 1.20
CA VAL A 74 2.35 -12.38 0.72
C VAL A 74 3.14 -13.09 1.82
N THR A 75 3.11 -12.57 3.06
CA THR A 75 3.80 -13.19 4.19
C THR A 75 3.31 -14.61 4.46
N LEU A 76 2.00 -14.84 4.39
CA LEU A 76 1.39 -16.17 4.56
C LEU A 76 1.77 -17.13 3.42
N ILE A 77 1.79 -16.67 2.17
CA ILE A 77 2.22 -17.48 1.02
C ILE A 77 3.68 -17.89 1.17
N PHE A 78 4.58 -16.96 1.52
CA PHE A 78 5.98 -17.26 1.77
C PHE A 78 6.17 -18.27 2.89
N ALA A 79 5.44 -18.11 4.01
CA ALA A 79 5.46 -19.09 5.09
C ALA A 79 5.01 -20.48 4.59
N ALA A 80 3.89 -20.55 3.87
CA ALA A 80 3.40 -21.82 3.32
C ALA A 80 4.39 -22.50 2.37
N LEU A 81 5.09 -21.73 1.53
CA LEU A 81 6.10 -22.26 0.60
C LEU A 81 7.39 -22.75 1.29
N ILE A 82 7.73 -22.21 2.47
CA ILE A 82 8.93 -22.61 3.22
C ILE A 82 8.67 -23.88 4.06
N PHE A 83 7.43 -24.10 4.50
CA PHE A 83 7.04 -25.23 5.35
C PHE A 83 6.46 -26.43 4.58
N VAL A 84 6.47 -26.41 3.24
CA VAL A 84 6.13 -27.52 2.32
C VAL A 84 7.39 -28.01 1.65
#